data_AF-A0AAE1PZB0-F1
#
_entry.id   AF-A0AAE1PZB0-F1
#
_cell.length_a   1.000
_cell.length_b   1.000
_cell.length_c   1.000
_cell.angle_alpha   90.00
_cell.angle_beta   90.00
_cell.angle_gamma   90.00
#
_symmetry.space_group_name_H-M   'P 1'
#
loop_
_entity.id
_entity.type
_entity.pdbx_description
1 polymer ?
#
loop_
_entity_poly.entity_id
_entity_poly.type
_entity_poly.pdbx_seq_one_letter_code
_entity_poly.pdbx_strand_id
1 'polypeptide(L)'
;MTADLNQRSLERVPVLVENVVATTSDMKSGTLFWSDMKVKQIAKLEKGGQPEVVLTGSHYLLHPHSLSIFEDNVYWTDCQLNRVFSAHKFRGDSETVVSHLVSQPLSIHVHHPVLQGPVCSIERGEDREEEKREHKKEEGGQHNKGRRREEKKKERLK
;
A
#
# COMPACT_ATOMS: atom_id res chain seq x y z
N MET A 1 2.93 11.02 -6.21
CA MET A 1 4.10 10.25 -5.76
C MET A 1 3.66 8.81 -5.60
N THR A 2 4.12 7.92 -6.46
CA THR A 2 3.87 6.47 -6.40
C THR A 2 4.76 5.87 -5.31
N ALA A 3 4.21 5.05 -4.42
CA ALA A 3 5.01 4.29 -3.48
C ALA A 3 5.94 3.34 -4.27
N ASP A 4 7.25 3.48 -4.09
CA ASP A 4 8.23 2.59 -4.72
C ASP A 4 8.24 1.25 -3.98
N LEU A 5 7.56 0.25 -4.56
CA LEU A 5 7.47 -1.11 -4.04
C LEU A 5 8.81 -1.87 -4.10
N ASN A 6 9.82 -1.33 -4.78
CA ASN A 6 11.14 -1.94 -4.92
C ASN A 6 12.11 -1.54 -3.80
N GLN A 7 11.84 -0.43 -3.09
CA GLN A 7 12.65 0.01 -1.97
C GLN A 7 12.10 -0.59 -0.65
N ARG A 8 12.39 -1.86 -0.41
CA ARG A 8 11.96 -2.57 0.80
C ARG A 8 12.95 -2.39 1.95
N SER A 9 13.00 -1.19 2.55
CA SER A 9 13.64 -1.04 3.87
C SER A 9 12.61 -1.36 4.95
N LEU A 10 12.80 -2.46 5.68
CA LEU A 10 12.02 -2.77 6.87
C LEU A 10 12.59 -2.00 8.06
N GLU A 11 11.84 -1.04 8.58
CA GLU A 11 12.17 -0.31 9.79
C GLU A 11 11.39 -0.89 10.97
N ARG A 12 12.08 -1.28 12.05
CA ARG A 12 11.41 -1.66 13.31
C ARG A 12 11.25 -0.41 14.15
N VAL A 13 10.01 -0.06 14.47
CA VAL A 13 9.73 0.99 15.45
C VAL A 13 9.47 0.34 16.81
N PRO A 14 10.30 0.59 17.84
CA PRO A 14 10.08 0.07 19.18
C PRO A 14 8.95 0.87 19.87
N VAL A 15 7.70 0.51 19.58
CA VAL A 15 6.52 1.04 20.28
C VAL A 15 6.00 -0.02 21.23
N LEU A 16 5.84 0.33 22.50
CA LEU A 16 5.14 -0.51 23.46
C LEU A 16 3.64 -0.39 23.20
N VAL A 17 3.03 -1.49 22.77
CA VAL A 17 1.60 -1.61 22.49
C VAL A 17 1.04 -2.83 23.22
N GLU A 18 -0.24 -2.79 23.58
CA GLU A 18 -0.88 -3.84 24.36
C GLU A 18 -1.75 -4.73 23.46
N ASN A 19 -2.71 -4.13 22.75
CA ASN A 19 -3.62 -4.83 21.85
C ASN A 19 -4.01 -3.96 20.64
N VAL A 20 -3.10 -3.87 19.67
CA VAL A 20 -3.34 -3.17 18.41
C VAL A 20 -4.35 -3.95 17.56
N VAL A 21 -5.43 -3.27 17.14
CA VAL A 21 -6.50 -3.92 16.37
C VAL A 21 -6.67 -3.34 14.98
N ALA A 22 -6.57 -2.02 14.83
CA ALA A 22 -6.64 -1.36 13.54
C ALA A 22 -5.39 -0.51 13.29
N THR A 23 -4.99 -0.42 12.03
CA THR A 23 -3.92 0.48 11.57
C THR A 23 -4.33 1.16 10.26
N THR A 24 -3.87 2.40 10.06
CA THR A 24 -4.01 3.13 8.80
C THR A 24 -2.86 4.12 8.66
N SER A 25 -2.61 4.65 7.47
CA SER A 25 -1.44 5.51 7.23
C SER A 25 -1.75 6.69 6.33
N ASP A 26 -1.22 7.85 6.68
CA ASP A 26 -1.17 9.01 5.79
C ASP A 26 0.11 8.90 4.96
N MET A 27 -0.03 8.48 3.70
CA MET A 27 1.10 8.28 2.81
C MET A 27 1.80 9.60 2.42
N LYS A 28 1.11 10.75 2.54
CA LYS A 28 1.70 12.05 2.19
C LYS A 28 2.62 12.55 3.31
N SER A 29 2.20 12.43 4.55
CA SER A 29 3.01 12.83 5.71
C SER A 29 3.94 11.72 6.22
N GLY A 30 3.73 10.47 5.79
CA GLY A 30 4.46 9.32 6.32
C GLY A 30 4.08 9.03 7.77
N THR A 31 2.80 9.24 8.13
CA THR A 31 2.30 9.04 9.50
C THR A 31 1.52 7.74 9.58
N LEU A 32 1.86 6.88 10.54
CA LEU A 32 1.08 5.69 10.90
C LEU A 32 0.10 6.05 12.02
N PHE A 33 -1.12 5.54 11.95
CA PHE A 33 -2.13 5.60 13.00
C PHE A 33 -2.54 4.18 13.40
N TRP A 34 -2.83 3.97 14.68
CA TRP A 34 -3.33 2.69 15.17
C TRP A 34 -4.32 2.87 16.33
N SER A 35 -5.18 1.87 16.51
CA SER A 35 -6.02 1.75 17.70
C SER A 35 -5.50 0.65 18.61
N ASP A 36 -5.51 0.91 19.92
CA ASP A 36 -5.25 -0.09 20.94
C ASP A 36 -6.51 -0.28 21.79
N MET A 37 -7.08 -1.48 21.73
CA MET A 37 -8.32 -1.82 22.45
C MET A 37 -8.10 -1.97 23.96
N LYS A 38 -6.92 -2.41 24.40
CA LYS A 38 -6.68 -2.70 25.81
C LYS A 38 -6.57 -1.41 26.61
N VAL A 39 -5.85 -0.43 26.08
CA VAL A 39 -5.69 0.89 26.71
C VAL A 39 -6.72 1.92 26.25
N LYS A 40 -7.57 1.58 25.28
CA LYS A 40 -8.59 2.45 24.69
C LYS A 40 -8.00 3.74 24.13
N GLN A 41 -7.12 3.59 23.15
CA GLN A 41 -6.40 4.72 22.54
C GLN A 41 -6.37 4.64 21.03
N ILE A 42 -6.37 5.81 20.39
CA ILE A 42 -5.89 5.99 19.02
C ILE A 42 -4.59 6.78 19.13
N ALA A 43 -3.52 6.25 18.56
CA ALA A 43 -2.21 6.86 18.57
C ALA A 43 -1.67 7.00 17.15
N LYS A 44 -0.68 7.89 16.99
CA LYS A 44 0.00 8.16 15.74
C LYS A 44 1.51 8.11 15.91
N LEU A 45 2.20 7.93 14.79
CA LEU A 45 3.65 8.01 14.70
C LEU A 45 4.02 8.60 13.35
N GLU A 46 4.71 9.73 13.39
CA GLU A 46 5.32 10.34 12.21
C GLU A 46 6.67 9.70 11.94
N LYS A 47 7.06 9.59 10.66
CA LYS A 47 8.35 9.00 10.27
C LYS A 47 9.52 9.74 10.94
N GLY A 48 10.31 9.01 11.74
CA GLY A 48 11.43 9.57 12.53
C GLY A 48 11.03 10.31 13.80
N GLY A 49 9.73 10.37 14.12
CA GLY A 49 9.19 10.97 15.34
C GLY A 49 9.07 9.97 16.49
N GLN A 50 8.35 10.38 17.54
CA GLN A 50 7.96 9.53 18.66
C GLN A 50 6.47 9.20 18.60
N PRO A 51 6.02 8.08 19.18
CA PRO A 51 4.60 7.77 19.32
C PRO A 51 3.86 8.87 20.10
N GLU A 52 2.73 9.32 19.57
CA GLU A 52 1.87 10.33 20.19
C GLU A 52 0.44 9.79 20.33
N VAL A 53 -0.18 10.02 21.48
CA VAL A 53 -1.58 9.65 21.72
C VAL A 53 -2.47 10.73 21.12
N VAL A 54 -3.33 10.36 20.17
CA VAL A 54 -4.31 11.27 19.55
C VAL A 54 -5.57 11.32 20.40
N LEU A 55 -6.12 10.17 20.78
CA LEU A 55 -7.35 10.06 21.54
C LEU A 55 -7.18 9.00 22.63
N THR A 56 -7.62 9.31 23.85
CA THR A 56 -7.58 8.38 24.99
C THR A 56 -8.73 8.67 25.95
N GLY A 57 -9.24 7.64 26.63
CA GLY A 57 -10.26 7.81 27.67
C GLY A 57 -11.65 8.24 27.19
N SER A 58 -11.88 8.30 25.87
CA SER A 58 -13.18 8.66 25.29
C SER A 58 -14.24 7.60 25.54
N HIS A 59 -15.47 8.04 25.82
CA HIS A 59 -16.66 7.17 25.88
C HIS A 59 -17.07 6.61 24.51
N TYR A 60 -16.53 7.15 23.42
CA TYR A 60 -16.75 6.69 22.05
C TYR A 60 -15.68 5.71 21.55
N LEU A 61 -14.74 5.33 22.42
CA LEU A 61 -13.61 4.47 22.09
C LEU A 61 -13.59 3.22 23.00
N LEU A 62 -14.57 2.35 22.80
CA LEU A 62 -14.70 1.11 23.58
C LEU A 62 -14.06 -0.07 22.85
N HIS A 63 -14.45 -0.29 21.60
CA HIS A 63 -13.98 -1.38 20.75
C HIS A 63 -13.70 -0.90 19.31
N PRO A 64 -12.65 -0.06 19.11
CA PRO A 64 -12.28 0.45 17.78
C PRO A 64 -11.74 -0.68 16.89
N HIS A 65 -12.53 -1.11 15.91
CA HIS A 65 -12.22 -2.28 15.07
C HIS A 65 -11.53 -1.92 13.75
N SER A 66 -11.79 -0.73 13.22
CA SER A 66 -11.20 -0.24 11.98
C SER A 66 -10.97 1.25 12.03
N LEU A 67 -9.95 1.72 11.31
CA LEU A 67 -9.57 3.13 11.21
C LEU A 67 -9.47 3.55 9.75
N SER A 68 -9.90 4.78 9.47
CA SER A 68 -9.60 5.47 8.23
C SER A 68 -9.28 6.93 8.52
N ILE A 69 -8.53 7.58 7.64
CA ILE A 69 -8.15 8.99 7.79
C ILE A 69 -8.47 9.73 6.51
N PHE A 70 -8.93 10.96 6.64
CA PHE A 70 -9.11 11.87 5.52
C PHE A 70 -9.10 13.30 6.01
N GLU A 71 -8.39 14.16 5.28
CA GLU A 71 -8.15 15.55 5.68
C GLU A 71 -7.63 15.60 7.12
N ASP A 72 -8.29 16.35 8.00
CA ASP A 72 -7.89 16.57 9.39
C ASP A 72 -8.52 15.59 10.38
N ASN A 73 -9.26 14.59 9.90
CA ASN A 73 -10.02 13.69 10.76
C ASN A 73 -9.53 12.24 10.70
N VAL A 74 -9.56 11.59 11.86
CA VAL A 74 -9.54 10.13 11.98
C VAL A 74 -10.96 9.64 12.19
N TYR A 75 -11.30 8.56 11.51
CA TYR A 75 -12.59 7.90 11.56
C TYR A 75 -12.40 6.49 12.09
N TRP A 76 -13.28 6.03 12.97
CA TRP A 76 -13.25 4.66 13.46
C TRP A 76 -14.62 4.02 13.54
N THR A 77 -14.65 2.70 13.39
CA THR A 77 -15.81 1.90 13.73
C THR A 77 -15.68 1.41 15.16
N ASP A 78 -16.74 1.53 15.96
CA ASP A 78 -16.82 0.91 17.27
C ASP A 78 -17.89 -0.18 17.27
N CYS A 79 -17.48 -1.43 17.43
CA CYS A 79 -18.38 -2.57 17.35
C CYS A 79 -19.19 -2.81 18.63
N GLN A 80 -18.78 -2.26 19.77
CA GLN A 80 -19.60 -2.30 20.99
C GLN A 80 -20.72 -1.26 20.92
N LEU A 81 -20.43 -0.09 20.36
CA LEU A 81 -21.39 1.02 20.23
C LEU A 81 -22.24 0.94 18.96
N ASN A 82 -21.87 0.09 17.99
CA ASN A 82 -22.54 -0.06 16.69
C ASN A 82 -22.64 1.26 15.91
N ARG A 83 -21.53 2.00 15.88
CA ARG A 83 -21.45 3.36 15.34
C ARG A 83 -20.12 3.63 14.66
N VAL A 84 -20.14 4.66 13.81
CA VAL A 84 -18.95 5.27 13.23
C VAL A 84 -18.76 6.63 13.89
N PHE A 85 -17.53 6.91 14.30
CA PHE A 85 -17.15 8.17 14.94
C PHE A 85 -16.02 8.85 14.16
N SER A 86 -15.82 10.13 14.44
CA SER A 86 -14.65 10.88 13.98
C SER A 86 -14.15 11.84 15.04
N ALA A 87 -12.88 12.21 14.94
CA ALA A 87 -12.22 13.22 15.77
C ALA A 87 -11.05 13.84 14.99
N HIS A 88 -10.60 15.02 15.43
CA HIS A 88 -9.47 15.69 14.79
C HIS A 88 -8.16 14.90 14.99
N LYS A 89 -7.50 14.49 13.91
CA LYS A 89 -6.38 13.52 13.91
C LYS A 89 -5.12 14.00 14.63
N PHE A 90 -4.99 15.29 14.89
CA PHE A 90 -3.85 15.87 15.60
C PHE A 90 -4.13 16.24 17.06
N ARG A 91 -5.41 16.50 17.40
CA ARG A 91 -5.79 17.06 18.71
C ARG A 91 -6.65 16.11 19.53
N GLY A 92 -7.28 15.14 18.88
CA GLY A 92 -8.27 14.26 19.50
C GLY A 92 -9.55 14.96 19.93
N ASP A 93 -9.70 16.25 19.63
CA ASP A 93 -10.90 17.02 19.94
C ASP A 93 -11.97 16.82 18.86
N SER A 94 -13.12 17.49 19.07
CA SER A 94 -14.20 17.53 18.09
C SER A 94 -14.77 16.15 17.77
N GLU A 95 -14.88 15.29 18.79
CA GLU A 95 -15.46 13.97 18.65
C GLU A 95 -16.93 14.05 18.19
N THR A 96 -17.27 13.36 17.11
CA THR A 96 -18.62 13.35 16.56
C THR A 96 -19.07 11.95 16.15
N VAL A 97 -20.37 11.72 16.18
CA VAL A 97 -20.98 10.52 15.60
C VAL A 97 -21.21 10.78 14.11
N VAL A 98 -20.54 10.00 13.26
CA VAL A 98 -20.67 10.10 11.80
C VAL A 98 -21.86 9.28 11.30
N SER A 99 -22.08 8.11 11.90
CA SER A 99 -23.21 7.24 11.54
C SER A 99 -23.75 6.50 12.75
N HIS A 100 -25.08 6.45 12.83
CA HIS A 100 -25.82 5.72 13.85
C HIS A 100 -26.26 4.34 13.34
N LEU A 101 -26.45 3.38 14.26
CA LEU A 101 -27.14 2.10 14.03
C LEU A 101 -26.52 1.23 12.92
N VAL A 102 -25.20 1.23 12.79
CA VAL A 102 -24.51 0.32 11.88
C VAL A 102 -24.36 -1.01 12.60
N SER A 103 -25.05 -2.05 12.16
CA SER A 103 -24.93 -3.38 12.78
C SER A 103 -23.53 -3.94 12.51
N GLN A 104 -22.77 -4.21 13.58
CA GLN A 104 -21.43 -4.81 13.52
C GLN A 104 -20.51 -4.11 12.50
N PRO A 105 -20.14 -2.84 12.70
CA PRO A 105 -19.28 -2.12 11.77
C PRO A 105 -17.84 -2.65 11.88
N LEU A 106 -17.49 -3.60 11.01
CA LEU A 106 -16.18 -4.26 11.05
C LEU A 106 -15.09 -3.45 10.35
N SER A 107 -15.42 -2.71 9.29
CA SER A 107 -14.45 -2.00 8.46
C SER A 107 -14.97 -0.64 8.01
N ILE A 108 -14.06 0.32 7.89
CA ILE A 108 -14.30 1.64 7.29
C ILE A 108 -13.16 1.99 6.33
N HIS A 109 -13.51 2.61 5.21
CA HIS A 109 -12.55 3.15 4.27
C HIS A 109 -13.12 4.43 3.63
N VAL A 110 -12.28 5.47 3.52
CA VAL A 110 -12.65 6.70 2.82
C VAL A 110 -12.45 6.54 1.31
N HIS A 111 -13.55 6.66 0.55
CA HIS A 111 -13.50 6.64 -0.90
C HIS A 111 -13.41 8.05 -1.47
N HIS A 112 -12.20 8.49 -1.84
CA HIS A 112 -11.97 9.79 -2.46
C HIS A 112 -10.89 9.71 -3.56
N PRO A 113 -11.07 10.36 -4.73
CA PRO A 113 -10.11 10.29 -5.84
C PRO A 113 -8.67 10.70 -5.45
N VAL A 114 -8.52 11.65 -4.52
CA VAL A 114 -7.19 12.09 -4.05
C VAL A 114 -6.40 11.01 -3.30
N LEU A 115 -7.10 10.00 -2.75
CA LEU A 115 -6.48 8.88 -2.03
C LEU A 115 -6.18 7.70 -2.99
N GLN A 116 -6.79 7.71 -4.16
CA GLN A 116 -6.57 6.70 -5.20
C GLN A 116 -5.42 7.20 -6.07
N GLY A 117 -4.22 6.68 -5.82
CA GLY A 117 -3.06 6.98 -6.66
C GLY A 117 -3.34 6.71 -8.14
N PRO A 118 -2.49 7.22 -9.07
CA PRO A 118 -2.66 6.94 -10.48
C PRO A 118 -2.77 5.43 -10.69
N VAL A 119 -3.81 5.01 -11.42
CA VAL A 119 -3.97 3.62 -11.83
C VAL A 119 -2.71 3.27 -12.60
N CYS A 120 -1.98 2.25 -12.13
CA CYS A 120 -0.86 1.72 -12.88
C CYS A 120 -1.44 1.19 -14.19
N SER A 121 -1.21 1.91 -15.30
CA SER A 121 -1.55 1.41 -16.63
C SER A 121 -0.77 0.13 -16.82
N ILE A 122 -1.44 -1.02 -16.73
CA ILE A 122 -0.85 -2.29 -17.12
C ILE A 122 -0.60 -2.15 -18.62
N GLU A 123 0.64 -1.87 -19.00
CA GLU A 123 1.07 -2.01 -20.38
C GLU A 123 0.79 -3.46 -20.76
N ARG A 124 -0.26 -3.67 -21.56
CA ARG A 124 -0.56 -4.98 -22.13
C ARG A 124 0.67 -5.36 -22.93
N GLY A 125 1.34 -6.42 -22.50
CA GLY A 125 2.60 -6.90 -23.07
C GLY A 125 2.44 -7.45 -24.48
N GLU A 126 2.18 -6.59 -25.45
CA GLU A 126 2.26 -6.91 -26.88
C GLU A 126 3.68 -6.70 -27.43
N ASP A 127 4.56 -5.98 -26.71
CA ASP A 127 5.91 -5.65 -27.21
C ASP A 127 6.99 -6.72 -26.94
N ARG A 128 6.68 -7.82 -26.23
CA ARG A 128 7.66 -8.90 -25.97
C ARG A 128 7.80 -9.94 -27.10
N GLU A 129 6.94 -9.90 -28.10
CA GLU A 129 6.99 -10.81 -29.24
C GLU A 129 7.88 -10.29 -30.39
N GLU A 130 8.10 -8.98 -30.50
CA GLU A 130 8.85 -8.41 -31.63
C GLU A 130 10.38 -8.51 -31.43
N GLU A 131 10.86 -8.32 -30.20
CA GLU A 131 12.29 -8.46 -29.86
C GLU A 131 12.82 -9.90 -30.04
N LYS A 132 11.96 -10.91 -29.82
CA LYS A 132 12.28 -12.33 -30.09
C LYS A 132 12.33 -12.66 -31.57
N ARG A 133 11.63 -11.91 -32.43
CA ARG A 133 11.63 -12.12 -33.88
C ARG A 133 12.87 -11.53 -34.54
N GLU A 134 13.44 -10.47 -33.98
CA GLU A 134 14.70 -9.91 -34.47
C GLU A 134 15.92 -10.75 -34.05
N HIS A 135 15.98 -11.19 -32.78
CA HIS A 135 17.09 -12.07 -32.33
C HIS A 135 17.16 -13.40 -33.09
N LYS A 136 16.00 -13.96 -33.49
CA LYS A 136 15.96 -15.21 -34.27
C LYS A 136 16.35 -15.02 -35.75
N LYS A 137 16.25 -13.80 -36.30
CA LYS A 137 16.71 -13.50 -37.66
C LYS A 137 18.23 -13.36 -37.74
N GLU A 138 18.88 -12.83 -36.70
CA GLU A 138 20.34 -12.68 -36.68
C GLU A 138 21.07 -14.02 -36.52
N GLU A 139 20.57 -14.93 -35.67
CA GLU A 139 21.16 -16.27 -35.52
C GLU A 139 20.99 -17.15 -36.77
N GLY A 140 19.88 -17.00 -37.49
CA GLY A 140 19.63 -17.71 -38.75
C GLY A 140 20.56 -17.28 -39.90
N GLY A 141 21.11 -16.06 -39.85
CA GLY A 141 21.99 -15.51 -40.88
C GLY A 141 23.44 -16.01 -40.82
N GLN A 142 23.91 -16.47 -39.64
CA GLN A 142 25.28 -16.91 -39.46
C GLN A 142 25.49 -18.39 -39.83
N HIS A 143 24.46 -19.23 -39.70
CA HIS A 143 24.57 -20.67 -39.96
C HIS A 143 24.69 -21.03 -41.47
N ASN A 144 24.20 -20.16 -42.37
CA ASN A 144 24.29 -20.38 -43.83
C ASN A 144 25.59 -19.87 -44.48
N LYS A 145 26.45 -19.14 -43.75
CA LYS A 145 27.76 -18.69 -44.27
C LYS A 145 28.88 -19.71 -44.07
N GLY A 146 28.73 -20.63 -43.11
CA GLY A 146 29.73 -21.69 -42.83
C GLY A 146 29.67 -22.87 -43.81
N ARG A 147 28.45 -23.27 -44.23
CA ARG A 147 28.25 -24.48 -45.05
C ARG A 147 28.71 -24.32 -46.52
N ARG A 148 28.72 -23.09 -47.04
CA ARG A 148 29.16 -22.77 -48.41
C ARG A 148 30.68 -22.75 -48.61
N ARG A 149 31.47 -22.76 -47.52
CA ARG A 149 32.94 -22.77 -47.58
C ARG A 149 33.55 -24.18 -47.53
N GLU A 150 32.81 -25.17 -47.07
CA GLU A 150 33.27 -26.57 -47.04
C GLU A 150 33.06 -27.32 -48.36
N GLU A 151 32.02 -26.99 -49.14
CA GLU A 151 31.79 -27.63 -50.44
C GLU A 151 32.79 -27.17 -51.52
N LYS A 152 33.29 -25.92 -51.45
CA LYS A 152 34.33 -25.42 -52.38
C LYS A 152 35.74 -25.98 -52.14
N LYS A 153 35.97 -26.72 -51.06
CA LYS A 153 37.28 -27.33 -50.76
C LYS A 153 37.38 -28.81 -51.19
N LYS A 154 36.26 -29.44 -51.55
CA LYS A 154 36.23 -30.81 -52.09
C LYS A 154 36.26 -30.90 -53.62
N GLU A 155 36.17 -29.78 -54.33
CA GLU A 155 36.21 -29.73 -55.81
C GLU A 155 37.61 -29.35 -56.36
N ARG A 156 38.63 -29.21 -55.50
CA ARG A 156 40.02 -28.88 -55.89
C ARG A 156 41.02 -30.03 -55.69
N LEU A 157 40.53 -31.24 -55.41
CA LEU A 157 41.32 -32.47 -55.33
C LEU A 157 40.63 -33.57 -56.13
N LYS A 158 40.59 -33.40 -57.46
CA LYS A 158 40.54 -34.44 -58.49
C LYS A 158 41.06 -33.85 -59.79
#